data_AF-A0A183GBD2-F1
#
_entry.id   AF-A0A183GBD2-F1
#
_cell.length_a   1.000
_cell.length_b   1.000
_cell.length_c   1.000
_cell.angle_alpha   90.00
_cell.angle_beta   90.00
_cell.angle_gamma   90.00
#
_symmetry.space_group_name_H-M   'P 1'
#
loop_
_entity.id
_entity.type
_entity.pdbx_description
1 polymer ?
#
loop_
_entity_poly.entity_id
_entity_poly.type
_entity_poly.pdbx_seq_one_letter_code
_entity_poly.pdbx_strand_id
1 'polypeptide(L)'
;MEHNCPECGSKYVGKRVYDHLFNHHYYSKPDIEEFKRKRRLERALAAHPIEDPEIYKCEYCGFEFLTTGGFYRHRLRKHKLYRTAYRVKCPLCIKDLSVGDAAV
;
A
#
# COMPACT_ATOMS: atom_id res chain seq x y z
N MET A 1 -7.61 6.42 17.52
CA MET A 1 -6.24 6.03 17.11
C MET A 1 -5.33 7.24 17.30
N GLU A 2 -4.46 7.18 18.30
CA GLU A 2 -3.61 8.30 18.75
C GLU A 2 -2.30 8.35 17.97
N HIS A 3 -1.81 9.55 17.71
CA HIS A 3 -0.64 9.85 16.88
C HIS A 3 0.23 10.84 17.63
N ASN A 4 1.50 10.51 17.82
CA ASN A 4 2.44 11.36 18.54
C ASN A 4 3.30 12.12 17.53
N CYS A 5 3.62 13.37 17.82
CA CYS A 5 4.60 14.12 17.07
C CYS A 5 6.01 13.59 17.38
N PRO A 6 6.82 13.22 16.37
CA PRO A 6 8.20 12.76 16.58
C PRO A 6 9.14 13.83 17.13
N GLU A 7 8.89 15.10 16.84
CA GLU A 7 9.79 16.21 17.23
C GLU A 7 9.53 16.70 18.66
N CYS A 8 8.26 16.87 19.03
CA CYS A 8 7.90 17.48 20.33
C CYS A 8 7.11 16.56 21.26
N GLY A 9 6.79 15.32 20.84
CA GLY A 9 6.05 14.35 21.66
C GLY A 9 4.56 14.63 21.84
N SER A 10 4.03 15.73 21.27
CA SER A 10 2.62 16.11 21.40
C SER A 10 1.68 15.03 20.85
N LYS A 11 0.59 14.75 21.58
CA LYS A 11 -0.37 13.69 21.24
C LYS A 11 -1.58 14.27 20.50
N TYR A 12 -1.95 13.61 19.41
CA TYR A 12 -3.08 14.00 18.57
C TYR A 12 -3.96 12.79 18.27
N VAL A 13 -5.28 13.02 18.19
CA VAL A 13 -6.23 12.00 17.73
C VAL A 13 -6.45 12.18 16.22
N GLY A 14 -6.25 11.10 15.45
CA GLY A 14 -6.49 11.11 14.01
C GLY A 14 -5.49 11.97 13.22
N LYS A 15 -5.96 12.63 12.15
CA LYS A 15 -5.08 13.28 11.15
C LYS A 15 -4.46 14.62 11.58
N ARG A 16 -4.86 15.17 12.74
CA ARG A 16 -4.40 16.48 13.23
C ARG A 16 -2.88 16.59 13.43
N VAL A 17 -2.22 15.45 13.63
CA VAL A 17 -0.75 15.40 13.71
C VAL A 17 -0.07 15.92 12.43
N TYR A 18 -0.66 15.71 11.25
CA TYR A 18 -0.04 16.13 9.98
C TYR A 18 -0.10 17.64 9.81
N ASP A 19 -1.21 18.27 10.19
CA ASP A 19 -1.34 19.73 10.17
C ASP A 19 -0.39 20.37 11.19
N HIS A 20 -0.23 19.74 12.35
CA HIS A 20 0.76 20.17 13.34
C HIS A 20 2.19 20.10 12.79
N LEU A 21 2.57 18.98 12.16
CA LEU A 21 3.90 18.83 11.56
C LEU A 21 4.16 19.88 10.47
N PHE A 22 3.16 20.17 9.64
CA PHE A 22 3.27 21.19 8.60
C PHE A 22 3.47 22.59 9.19
N ASN A 23 2.63 22.98 10.15
CA ASN A 23 2.58 24.37 10.64
C ASN A 23 3.64 24.68 11.71
N HIS A 24 3.99 23.70 12.56
CA HIS A 24 4.90 23.92 13.70
C HIS A 24 6.31 23.38 13.48
N HIS A 25 6.47 22.37 12.63
CA HIS A 25 7.76 21.74 12.35
C HIS A 25 8.21 21.93 10.90
N TYR A 26 7.49 22.76 10.13
CA TYR A 26 7.81 23.10 8.74
C TYR A 26 7.96 21.88 7.82
N TYR A 27 7.29 20.77 8.14
CA TYR A 27 7.29 19.60 7.29
C TYR A 27 6.69 19.97 5.94
N SER A 28 7.39 19.61 4.87
CA SER A 28 6.86 19.75 3.53
C SER A 28 5.86 18.64 3.21
N LYS A 29 5.12 18.79 2.10
CA LYS A 29 4.22 17.73 1.61
C LYS A 29 4.92 16.36 1.47
N PRO A 30 6.12 16.24 0.87
CA PRO A 30 6.80 14.95 0.79
C PRO A 30 7.18 14.40 2.18
N ASP A 31 7.60 15.24 3.13
CA ASP A 31 7.90 14.79 4.49
C ASP A 31 6.67 14.20 5.19
N ILE A 32 5.51 14.81 4.99
CA ILE A 32 4.24 14.31 5.53
C ILE A 32 3.87 12.96 4.90
N GLU A 33 4.08 12.79 3.60
CA GLU A 33 3.83 11.51 2.93
C GLU A 33 4.80 10.42 3.39
N GLU A 34 6.07 10.75 3.62
CA GLU A 34 7.03 9.83 4.23
C GLU A 34 6.64 9.46 5.66
N PHE A 35 6.22 10.43 6.47
CA PHE A 35 5.74 10.17 7.82
C PHE A 35 4.51 9.25 7.83
N LYS A 36 3.55 9.47 6.92
CA LYS A 36 2.40 8.56 6.72
C LYS A 36 2.86 7.16 6.32
N ARG A 37 3.84 7.04 5.44
CA ARG A 37 4.42 5.77 4.96
C ARG A 37 5.04 5.00 6.12
N LYS A 38 5.94 5.63 6.87
CA LYS A 38 6.63 5.04 8.03
C LYS A 38 5.63 4.51 9.07
N ARG A 39 4.61 5.30 9.41
CA ARG A 39 3.59 4.87 10.38
C ARG A 39 2.72 3.72 9.90
N ARG A 40 2.45 3.65 8.59
CA ARG A 40 1.71 2.50 8.03
C ARG A 40 2.56 1.24 8.14
N LEU A 41 3.85 1.34 7.85
CA LEU A 41 4.82 0.25 7.97
C LEU A 41 4.93 -0.23 9.42
N GLU A 42 5.15 0.67 10.38
CA GLU A 42 5.23 0.35 11.81
C GLU A 42 3.99 -0.40 12.32
N ARG A 43 2.79 0.03 11.91
CA ARG A 43 1.55 -0.67 12.28
C ARG A 43 1.44 -2.05 11.67
N ALA A 44 1.89 -2.19 10.43
CA ALA A 44 1.85 -3.46 9.74
C ALA A 44 2.85 -4.45 10.37
N LEU A 45 4.05 -3.98 10.76
CA LEU A 45 5.04 -4.76 11.50
C LEU A 45 4.59 -5.09 12.94
N ALA A 46 3.90 -4.18 13.61
CA ALA A 46 3.34 -4.45 14.93
C ALA A 46 2.25 -5.53 14.90
N ALA A 47 1.49 -5.62 13.81
CA ALA A 47 0.49 -6.67 13.61
C ALA A 47 1.11 -8.00 13.14
N HIS A 48 2.20 -7.92 12.36
CA HIS A 48 2.92 -9.05 11.79
C HIS A 48 4.42 -8.83 11.97
N PRO A 49 5.00 -9.22 13.12
CA PRO A 49 6.42 -9.07 13.37
C PRO A 49 7.20 -10.00 12.44
N ILE A 50 7.97 -9.40 11.53
CA ILE A 50 8.84 -10.08 10.57
C ILE A 50 10.23 -9.49 10.79
N GLU A 51 11.23 -10.36 11.01
CA GLU A 51 12.60 -9.96 11.34
C GLU A 51 13.31 -9.25 10.17
N ASP A 52 12.95 -9.61 8.93
CA ASP A 52 13.35 -8.93 7.70
C ASP A 52 12.15 -8.85 6.72
N PRO A 53 11.37 -7.75 6.73
CA PRO A 53 10.16 -7.66 5.95
C PRO A 53 10.45 -7.34 4.48
N GLU A 54 10.19 -8.30 3.58
CA GLU A 54 10.11 -8.01 2.15
C GLU A 54 8.97 -7.02 1.85
N ILE A 55 9.32 -5.83 1.34
CA ILE A 55 8.35 -4.80 1.00
C ILE A 55 7.97 -4.90 -0.48
N TYR A 56 6.68 -5.14 -0.75
CA TYR A 56 6.10 -5.11 -2.08
C TYR A 56 5.61 -3.71 -2.42
N LYS A 57 6.32 -3.02 -3.32
CA LYS A 57 5.97 -1.66 -3.78
C LYS A 57 5.15 -1.68 -5.07
N CYS A 58 4.06 -0.93 -5.10
CA CYS A 58 3.27 -0.72 -6.31
C CYS A 58 3.98 0.23 -7.26
N GLU A 59 4.24 -0.22 -8.48
CA GLU A 59 4.92 0.56 -9.52
C GLU A 59 4.07 1.74 -10.03
N TYR A 60 2.74 1.66 -9.88
CA TYR A 60 1.81 2.65 -10.41
C TYR A 60 1.50 3.79 -9.44
N CYS A 61 1.55 3.55 -8.14
CA CYS A 61 1.22 4.56 -7.13
C CYS A 61 2.22 4.64 -5.97
N GLY A 62 3.29 3.84 -6.01
CA GLY A 62 4.32 3.82 -4.97
C GLY A 62 3.87 3.22 -3.64
N PHE A 63 2.64 2.70 -3.52
CA PHE A 63 2.12 2.18 -2.27
C PHE A 63 2.80 0.86 -1.88
N GLU A 64 3.25 0.79 -0.64
CA GLU A 64 4.03 -0.33 -0.11
C GLU A 64 3.17 -1.27 0.74
N PHE A 65 3.47 -2.57 0.66
CA PHE A 65 2.78 -3.64 1.36
C PHE A 65 3.78 -4.62 1.95
N LEU A 66 3.51 -5.11 3.16
CA LEU A 66 4.32 -6.16 3.80
C LEU A 66 3.92 -7.58 3.39
N THR A 67 2.81 -7.73 2.67
CA THR A 67 2.30 -9.04 2.28
C THR A 67 2.00 -9.07 0.79
N THR A 68 2.39 -10.17 0.16
CA THR A 68 2.07 -10.47 -1.25
C THR A 68 0.56 -10.38 -1.50
N GLY A 69 -0.26 -10.98 -0.63
CA GLY A 69 -1.71 -10.95 -0.74
C GLY A 69 -2.31 -9.53 -0.69
N GLY A 70 -1.79 -8.67 0.19
CA GLY A 70 -2.18 -7.26 0.26
C GLY A 70 -1.83 -6.50 -1.01
N PHE A 71 -0.62 -6.70 -1.52
CA PHE A 71 -0.12 -6.12 -2.76
C PHE A 71 -0.96 -6.51 -3.99
N TYR A 72 -1.22 -7.81 -4.19
CA TYR A 72 -2.02 -8.26 -5.33
C TYR A 72 -3.47 -7.80 -5.24
N ARG A 73 -4.07 -7.82 -4.05
CA ARG A 73 -5.43 -7.28 -3.86
C ARG A 73 -5.50 -5.79 -4.16
N HIS A 74 -4.47 -5.02 -3.80
CA HIS A 74 -4.37 -3.62 -4.17
C HIS A 74 -4.27 -3.45 -5.68
N ARG A 75 -3.37 -4.17 -6.35
CA ARG A 75 -3.23 -4.13 -7.82
C ARG A 75 -4.54 -4.46 -8.54
N LEU A 76 -5.26 -5.47 -8.07
CA LEU A 76 -6.56 -5.85 -8.61
C LEU A 76 -7.60 -4.74 -8.41
N ARG A 77 -7.75 -4.24 -7.18
CA ARG A 77 -8.85 -3.30 -6.84
C ARG A 77 -8.59 -1.86 -7.26
N LYS A 78 -7.32 -1.43 -7.28
CA LYS A 78 -6.94 -0.02 -7.54
C LYS A 78 -6.42 0.19 -8.95
N HIS A 79 -5.81 -0.83 -9.56
CA HIS A 79 -5.22 -0.72 -10.89
C HIS A 79 -5.83 -1.70 -11.91
N LYS A 80 -6.81 -2.53 -11.51
CA LYS A 80 -7.43 -3.56 -12.36
C LYS A 80 -6.41 -4.53 -12.99
N LEU A 81 -5.27 -4.73 -12.33
CA LEU A 81 -4.21 -5.62 -12.81
C LEU A 81 -4.44 -7.01 -12.25
N TYR A 82 -4.81 -7.94 -13.13
CA TYR A 82 -4.87 -9.35 -12.81
C TYR A 82 -3.45 -9.93 -12.68
N ARG A 83 -3.31 -10.95 -11.82
CA ARG A 83 -2.12 -11.81 -11.80
C ARG A 83 -2.03 -12.39 -13.21
N THR A 84 -0.96 -12.07 -13.94
CA THR A 84 -0.58 -12.52 -15.29
C THR A 84 -1.54 -13.54 -15.92
N ALA A 85 -2.14 -13.20 -17.06
CA ALA A 85 -3.07 -14.05 -17.80
C ALA A 85 -2.50 -15.47 -17.92
N TYR A 86 -3.05 -16.42 -17.16
CA TYR A 86 -2.80 -17.82 -17.42
C TYR A 86 -3.61 -18.19 -18.66
N ARG A 87 -2.93 -18.49 -19.76
CA ARG A 87 -3.56 -19.19 -20.90
C ARG A 87 -3.83 -20.63 -20.45
N VAL A 88 -5.05 -20.90 -19.99
CA VAL A 88 -5.49 -22.27 -19.75
C VAL A 88 -5.93 -22.84 -21.08
N LYS A 89 -5.12 -23.72 -21.68
CA LYS A 89 -5.54 -24.50 -22.84
C LYS A 89 -6.52 -25.58 -22.37
N CYS A 90 -7.78 -25.44 -22.75
CA CYS A 90 -8.79 -26.46 -22.52
C CYS A 90 -8.53 -27.65 -23.45
N PRO A 91 -8.33 -28.89 -22.95
CA PRO A 91 -8.07 -30.05 -23.81
C PRO A 91 -9.28 -30.49 -24.65
N LEU A 92 -10.45 -29.88 -24.42
CA LEU A 92 -11.71 -30.19 -25.12
C LEU A 92 -12.14 -29.12 -26.13
N CYS A 93 -11.43 -27.99 -26.24
CA CYS A 93 -11.85 -26.86 -27.09
C CYS A 93 -10.65 -26.20 -27.79
N ILE A 94 -10.67 -26.11 -29.13
CA ILE A 94 -9.64 -25.46 -29.96
C ILE A 94 -9.86 -23.93 -30.00
N LYS A 95 -10.15 -23.33 -28.85
CA LYS A 95 -10.20 -21.87 -28.67
C LYS A 95 -9.40 -21.52 -27.44
N ASP A 96 -8.32 -20.79 -27.63
CA ASP A 96 -7.57 -20.19 -26.53
C ASP A 96 -8.53 -19.27 -25.76
N LEU A 97 -8.88 -19.67 -24.53
CA LEU A 97 -9.62 -18.80 -23.61
C LEU A 97 -8.61 -17.85 -22.97
N SER A 98 -8.51 -16.64 -23.52
CA SER A 98 -8.01 -15.50 -22.77
C SER A 98 -9.08 -15.10 -21.77
N VAL A 99 -8.93 -15.47 -20.49
CA VAL A 99 -9.71 -14.81 -19.43
C VAL A 99 -9.08 -13.43 -19.25
N GLY A 100 -9.58 -12.48 -20.05
CA GLY A 100 -9.06 -11.13 -20.14
C GLY A 100 -9.97 -10.24 -20.99
N ASP A 101 -11.29 -10.36 -20.83
CA ASP A 101 -12.25 -9.54 -21.56
C ASP A 101 -13.38 -9.05 -20.64
N ALA A 102 -13.26 -7.80 -20.23
CA ALA A 102 -14.38 -6.88 -20.03
C ALA A 102 -13.81 -5.46 -19.83
N ALA A 103 -13.41 -4.84 -20.94
CA ALA A 103 -13.46 -3.40 -21.09
C ALA A 103 -14.78 -3.06 -21.79
N VAL A 104 -15.71 -2.45 -21.05
CA VAL A 104 -16.66 -1.42 -21.49
C VAL A 104 -16.97 -0.57 -20.25
#